data_AF-A0A1I3I5A3-F1
#
_entry.id   AF-A0A1I3I5A3-F1
#
_cell.length_a   1.000
_cell.length_b   1.000
_cell.length_c   1.000
_cell.angle_alpha   90.00
_cell.angle_beta   90.00
_cell.angle_gamma   90.00
#
_symmetry.space_group_name_H-M   'P 1'
#
loop_
_entity.id
_entity.type
_entity.pdbx_description
1 polymer ?
#
loop_
_entity_poly.entity_id
_entity_poly.type
_entity_poly.pdbx_seq_one_letter_code
_entity_poly.pdbx_strand_id
1 'polypeptide(L)'
;MNVVASGKRRLLLHLGALATVAAPAVLTRPAFAGRKGAGGKQKGAEKQEEEVTPPEDLMREHGVLDRVLLLYEAGIRKFSSNEDFDPGLITQSAGIIRDFINNYHEKSEEEHVFPRFRKAGQMTDLVNTLLRQHDAGRKVTENILKLAPSGRSNADDRKQLVSAMQSFITMYRPHAAREDTDLFPKLKDVVSPNEYDAMAEDFEKKEHQLFGDDGFEKMAARVAQLEQQMGIHDLSQFTPS
;
A
#
# COMPACT_ATOMS: atom_id res chain seq x y z
N MET A 1 -21.43 -51.45 -37.30
CA MET A 1 -21.12 -52.85 -36.91
C MET A 1 -19.66 -52.81 -36.43
N ASN A 2 -19.22 -53.00 -35.18
CA ASN A 2 -19.67 -53.63 -33.92
C ASN A 2 -19.36 -52.62 -32.77
N VAL A 3 -20.11 -52.36 -31.68
CA VAL A 3 -20.79 -53.12 -30.60
C VAL A 3 -19.84 -53.71 -29.52
N VAL A 4 -19.79 -52.98 -28.38
CA VAL A 4 -19.80 -53.40 -26.93
C VAL A 4 -18.51 -54.08 -26.39
N ALA A 5 -17.98 -53.86 -25.16
CA ALA A 5 -18.54 -53.59 -23.80
C ALA A 5 -17.54 -52.78 -22.92
N SER A 6 -17.95 -51.81 -22.09
CA SER A 6 -18.45 -51.90 -20.69
C SER A 6 -17.44 -52.38 -19.62
N GLY A 7 -17.15 -51.50 -18.66
CA GLY A 7 -16.47 -51.83 -17.39
C GLY A 7 -16.56 -50.68 -16.37
N LYS A 8 -17.57 -50.72 -15.49
CA LYS A 8 -17.81 -49.81 -14.35
C LYS A 8 -16.85 -50.12 -13.17
N ARG A 9 -16.46 -49.12 -12.37
CA ARG A 9 -16.14 -49.13 -10.91
C ARG A 9 -15.62 -47.73 -10.51
N ARG A 10 -15.85 -47.13 -9.34
CA ARG A 10 -16.87 -47.23 -8.28
C ARG A 10 -16.63 -45.98 -7.39
N LEU A 11 -17.69 -45.24 -7.11
CA LEU A 11 -17.72 -44.08 -6.20
C LEU A 11 -17.49 -44.54 -4.74
N LEU A 12 -16.64 -43.85 -3.97
CA LEU A 12 -16.52 -44.03 -2.52
C LEU A 12 -16.79 -42.69 -1.82
N LEU A 13 -17.99 -42.58 -1.28
CA LEU A 13 -18.40 -41.64 -0.23
C LEU A 13 -17.90 -42.19 1.11
N HIS A 14 -17.28 -41.34 1.93
CA HIS A 14 -17.09 -41.61 3.36
C HIS A 14 -17.77 -40.51 4.18
N LEU A 15 -18.99 -40.82 4.63
CA LEU A 15 -19.60 -40.24 5.82
C LEU A 15 -19.15 -41.08 7.03
N GLY A 16 -18.62 -40.43 8.06
CA GLY A 16 -18.38 -41.00 9.39
C GLY A 16 -19.01 -40.10 10.44
N ALA A 17 -19.95 -40.65 11.21
CA ALA A 17 -20.78 -39.97 12.18
C ALA A 17 -20.15 -39.84 13.59
N LEU A 18 -20.77 -38.96 14.38
CA LEU A 18 -20.54 -38.57 15.77
C LEU A 18 -20.17 -39.70 16.76
N ALA A 19 -19.33 -39.34 17.73
CA ALA A 19 -19.38 -39.88 19.09
C ALA A 19 -19.19 -38.75 20.12
N THR A 20 -20.27 -38.43 20.83
CA THR A 20 -20.32 -37.56 22.01
C THR A 20 -19.86 -38.33 23.25
N VAL A 21 -18.93 -37.79 24.04
CA VAL A 21 -18.66 -38.25 25.40
C VAL A 21 -18.90 -37.10 26.36
N ALA A 22 -19.90 -37.30 27.23
CA ALA A 22 -20.21 -36.42 28.36
C ALA A 22 -19.36 -36.82 29.57
N ALA A 23 -18.86 -35.84 30.32
CA ALA A 23 -18.34 -36.01 31.67
C ALA A 23 -18.99 -34.96 32.59
N PRO A 24 -19.63 -35.35 33.70
CA PRO A 24 -20.09 -34.42 34.72
C PRO A 24 -19.01 -34.24 35.78
N ALA A 25 -18.68 -33.00 36.12
CA ALA A 25 -18.00 -32.68 37.38
C ALA A 25 -18.78 -31.58 38.10
N VAL A 26 -19.06 -31.88 39.36
CA VAL A 26 -20.02 -31.26 40.25
C VAL A 26 -19.39 -30.08 41.02
N LEU A 27 -20.17 -28.99 41.13
CA LEU A 27 -20.26 -27.95 42.18
C LEU A 27 -18.98 -27.46 42.89
N THR A 28 -18.76 -26.15 42.85
CA THR A 28 -18.96 -25.29 44.03
C THR A 28 -19.27 -23.84 43.60
N ARG A 29 -20.32 -23.25 44.20
CA ARG A 29 -20.60 -21.81 44.17
C ARG A 29 -20.07 -21.22 45.48
N PRO A 30 -19.62 -19.96 45.50
CA PRO A 30 -19.91 -19.09 46.61
C PRO A 30 -21.03 -18.13 46.20
N ALA A 31 -22.14 -18.21 46.93
CA ALA A 31 -23.09 -17.13 47.01
C ALA A 31 -22.49 -16.05 47.92
N PHE A 32 -22.38 -14.81 47.44
CA PHE A 32 -22.42 -13.65 48.31
C PHE A 32 -23.58 -12.74 47.91
N ALA A 33 -24.35 -12.42 48.94
CA ALA A 33 -25.59 -11.68 48.90
C ALA A 33 -25.39 -10.23 48.43
N GLY A 34 -26.45 -9.68 47.85
CA GLY A 34 -26.43 -8.44 47.10
C GLY A 34 -26.26 -7.16 47.90
N ARG A 35 -26.04 -6.09 47.13
CA ARG A 35 -26.33 -4.72 47.53
C ARG A 35 -26.85 -3.96 46.32
N LYS A 36 -28.12 -3.55 46.39
CA LYS A 36 -28.71 -2.54 45.50
C LYS A 36 -27.89 -1.25 45.62
N GLY A 37 -27.52 -0.66 44.49
CA GLY A 37 -26.88 0.67 44.49
C GLY A 37 -26.55 1.16 43.08
N ALA A 38 -27.32 2.16 42.66
CA ALA A 38 -27.02 3.17 41.65
C ALA A 38 -26.69 2.71 40.21
N GLY A 39 -27.60 3.01 39.29
CA GLY A 39 -27.33 3.01 37.87
C GLY A 39 -26.23 4.02 37.54
N GLY A 40 -25.02 3.51 37.30
CA GLY A 40 -24.02 4.20 36.51
C GLY A 40 -24.33 3.91 35.05
N LYS A 41 -24.68 4.93 34.27
CA LYS A 41 -24.54 4.89 32.81
C LYS A 41 -23.10 4.52 32.52
N GLN A 42 -22.83 3.27 32.13
CA GLN A 42 -21.65 2.98 31.34
C GLN A 42 -21.81 3.83 30.07
N LYS A 43 -21.05 4.93 29.99
CA LYS A 43 -20.72 5.52 28.70
C LYS A 43 -20.17 4.35 27.90
N GLY A 44 -20.86 3.99 26.83
CA GLY A 44 -20.27 3.10 25.84
C GLY A 44 -18.91 3.67 25.53
N ALA A 45 -17.87 2.86 25.69
CA ALA A 45 -16.67 3.08 24.92
C ALA A 45 -17.16 2.95 23.48
N GLU A 46 -17.48 4.08 22.85
CA GLU A 46 -17.36 4.19 21.41
C GLU A 46 -15.98 3.62 21.13
N LYS A 47 -15.95 2.52 20.39
CA LYS A 47 -14.71 2.08 19.77
C LYS A 47 -14.28 3.29 18.95
N GLN A 48 -13.33 4.06 19.46
CA GLN A 48 -12.45 4.80 18.59
C GLN A 48 -11.89 3.71 17.67
N GLU A 49 -12.42 3.64 16.45
CA GLU A 49 -11.65 3.03 15.37
C GLU A 49 -10.26 3.62 15.50
N GLU A 50 -9.24 2.78 15.63
CA GLU A 50 -7.87 3.25 15.83
C GLU A 50 -7.56 4.21 14.68
N GLU A 51 -7.50 5.50 15.03
CA GLU A 51 -7.24 6.58 14.09
C GLU A 51 -5.84 6.34 13.51
N VAL A 52 -5.77 6.25 12.18
CA VAL A 52 -4.53 5.96 11.46
C VAL A 52 -3.53 7.04 11.82
N THR A 53 -2.39 6.66 12.39
CA THR A 53 -1.41 7.65 12.83
C THR A 53 -0.73 8.32 11.62
N PRO A 54 -0.21 9.56 11.72
CA PRO A 54 0.41 10.23 10.58
C PRO A 54 1.54 9.42 9.91
N PRO A 55 2.45 8.76 10.67
CA PRO A 55 3.42 7.83 10.09
C PRO A 55 2.78 6.63 9.40
N GLU A 56 1.74 6.04 9.98
CA GLU A 56 1.07 4.89 9.37
C GLU A 56 0.41 5.27 8.05
N ASP A 57 -0.18 6.45 7.97
CA ASP A 57 -0.80 6.98 6.76
C ASP A 57 0.24 7.12 5.63
N LEU A 58 1.35 7.81 5.90
CA LEU A 58 2.46 7.97 4.96
C LEU A 58 3.07 6.61 4.54
N MET A 59 3.20 5.66 5.46
CA MET A 59 3.72 4.32 5.15
C MET A 59 2.74 3.48 4.31
N ARG A 60 1.43 3.64 4.52
CA ARG A 60 0.42 3.00 3.66
C ARG A 60 0.52 3.55 2.23
N GLU A 61 0.75 4.84 2.07
CA GLU A 61 0.96 5.50 0.78
C GLU A 61 2.24 4.99 0.08
N HIS A 62 3.32 4.70 0.84
CA HIS A 62 4.48 3.97 0.31
C HIS A 62 4.13 2.57 -0.21
N GLY A 63 3.17 1.88 0.40
CA GLY A 63 2.63 0.63 -0.13
C GLY A 63 2.01 0.78 -1.53
N VAL A 64 1.41 1.93 -1.85
CA VAL A 64 0.91 2.25 -3.19
C VAL A 64 2.08 2.50 -4.15
N LEU A 65 3.08 3.27 -3.73
CA LEU A 65 4.32 3.50 -4.48
C LEU A 65 4.98 2.17 -4.86
N ASP A 66 5.22 1.29 -3.90
CA ASP A 66 5.90 0.00 -4.11
C ASP A 66 5.17 -0.87 -5.13
N ARG A 67 3.84 -0.90 -5.09
CA ARG A 67 3.03 -1.62 -6.07
C ARG A 67 3.14 -1.02 -7.48
N VAL A 68 3.26 0.30 -7.59
CA VAL A 68 3.57 0.93 -8.88
C VAL A 68 4.99 0.61 -9.36
N LEU A 69 5.97 0.46 -8.45
CA LEU A 69 7.31 0.00 -8.83
C LEU A 69 7.26 -1.42 -9.42
N LEU A 70 6.40 -2.32 -8.90
CA LEU A 70 6.20 -3.65 -9.49
C LEU A 70 5.62 -3.58 -10.92
N LEU A 71 4.70 -2.63 -11.19
CA LEU A 71 4.17 -2.38 -12.54
C LEU A 71 5.27 -1.93 -13.51
N TYR A 72 6.16 -1.03 -13.07
CA TYR A 72 7.31 -0.63 -13.88
C TYR A 72 8.27 -1.79 -14.16
N GLU A 73 8.58 -2.62 -13.16
CA GLU A 73 9.42 -3.80 -13.35
C GLU A 73 8.80 -4.81 -14.32
N ALA A 74 7.49 -5.03 -14.23
CA ALA A 74 6.77 -5.86 -15.17
C ALA A 74 6.87 -5.30 -16.59
N GLY A 75 6.61 -4.00 -16.77
CA GLY A 75 6.78 -3.31 -18.06
C GLY A 75 8.19 -3.44 -18.64
N ILE A 76 9.22 -3.25 -17.82
CA ILE A 76 10.63 -3.43 -18.23
C ILE A 76 10.89 -4.86 -18.71
N ARG A 77 10.41 -5.88 -17.98
CA ARG A 77 10.57 -7.29 -18.37
C ARG A 77 9.86 -7.61 -19.68
N LYS A 78 8.63 -7.12 -19.85
CA LYS A 78 7.83 -7.33 -21.07
C LYS A 78 8.48 -6.67 -22.29
N PHE A 79 8.95 -5.42 -22.15
CA PHE A 79 9.73 -4.77 -23.21
C PHE A 79 11.00 -5.54 -23.57
N SER A 80 11.70 -6.10 -22.58
CA SER A 80 12.97 -6.80 -22.79
C SER A 80 12.80 -8.18 -23.43
N SER A 81 11.67 -8.84 -23.19
CA SER A 81 11.31 -10.15 -23.76
C SER A 81 10.49 -10.06 -25.06
N ASN A 82 10.21 -8.84 -25.54
CA ASN A 82 9.27 -8.57 -26.64
C ASN A 82 7.88 -9.20 -26.41
N GLU A 83 7.46 -9.30 -25.15
CA GLU A 83 6.10 -9.71 -24.81
C GLU A 83 5.15 -8.53 -25.06
N ASP A 84 4.01 -8.79 -25.71
CA ASP A 84 3.03 -7.76 -25.98
C ASP A 84 2.22 -7.40 -24.73
N PHE A 85 2.04 -6.11 -24.47
CA PHE A 85 1.20 -5.57 -23.40
C PHE A 85 0.80 -4.13 -23.73
N ASP A 86 -0.28 -3.62 -23.13
CA ASP A 86 -0.71 -2.24 -23.32
C ASP A 86 0.25 -1.24 -22.63
N PRO A 87 0.99 -0.38 -23.38
CA PRO A 87 1.83 0.66 -22.79
C PRO A 87 1.02 1.74 -22.05
N GLY A 88 -0.28 1.83 -22.31
CA GLY A 88 -1.21 2.67 -21.54
C GLY A 88 -1.19 2.36 -20.05
N LEU A 89 -0.81 1.13 -19.66
CA LEU A 89 -0.61 0.77 -18.24
C LEU A 89 0.54 1.56 -17.60
N ILE A 90 1.62 1.84 -18.34
CA ILE A 90 2.75 2.63 -17.83
C ILE A 90 2.35 4.09 -17.70
N THR A 91 1.62 4.64 -18.68
CA THR A 91 1.09 6.00 -18.59
C THR A 91 0.17 6.18 -17.38
N GLN A 92 -0.74 5.23 -17.15
CA GLN A 92 -1.66 5.27 -16.01
C GLN A 92 -0.92 5.14 -14.67
N SER A 93 0.08 4.26 -14.61
CA SER A 93 0.95 4.08 -13.43
C SER A 93 1.72 5.37 -13.11
N ALA A 94 2.31 6.01 -14.11
CA ALA A 94 3.02 7.28 -13.94
C ALA A 94 2.08 8.43 -13.54
N GLY A 95 0.81 8.39 -13.97
CA GLY A 95 -0.23 9.30 -13.49
C GLY A 95 -0.49 9.15 -12.00
N ILE A 96 -0.52 7.92 -11.47
CA ILE A 96 -0.65 7.67 -10.02
C ILE A 96 0.56 8.24 -9.27
N ILE A 97 1.78 7.98 -9.76
CA ILE A 97 2.99 8.56 -9.16
C ILE A 97 2.89 10.09 -9.13
N ARG A 98 2.57 10.73 -10.25
CA ARG A 98 2.50 12.19 -10.31
C ARG A 98 1.48 12.75 -9.32
N ASP A 99 0.26 12.22 -9.35
CA ASP A 99 -0.87 12.84 -8.66
C ASP A 99 -0.91 12.45 -7.17
N PHE A 100 -0.67 11.17 -6.84
CA PHE A 100 -0.76 10.65 -5.48
C PHE A 100 0.57 10.69 -4.72
N ILE A 101 1.67 10.29 -5.35
CA ILE A 101 2.98 10.27 -4.68
C ILE A 101 3.61 11.67 -4.69
N ASN A 102 3.85 12.24 -5.86
CA ASN A 102 4.63 13.48 -5.97
C ASN A 102 3.87 14.74 -5.53
N ASN A 103 2.58 14.84 -5.86
CA ASN A 103 1.78 16.05 -5.62
C ASN A 103 0.93 16.00 -4.34
N TYR A 104 0.87 14.85 -3.67
CA TYR A 104 0.12 14.68 -2.43
C TYR A 104 1.01 14.16 -1.30
N HIS A 105 1.46 12.90 -1.34
CA HIS A 105 2.29 12.29 -0.30
C HIS A 105 3.57 13.12 -0.02
N GLU A 106 4.42 13.30 -1.03
CA GLU A 106 5.67 14.05 -0.90
C GLU A 106 5.42 15.51 -0.52
N LYS A 107 4.30 16.10 -0.97
CA LYS A 107 3.94 17.47 -0.58
C LYS A 107 3.55 17.56 0.89
N SER A 108 2.84 16.56 1.40
CA SER A 108 2.55 16.45 2.83
C SER A 108 3.84 16.34 3.63
N GLU A 109 4.82 15.56 3.19
CA GLU A 109 6.12 15.50 3.86
C GLU A 109 6.90 16.81 3.79
N GLU A 110 6.99 17.42 2.61
CA GLU A 110 7.70 18.67 2.36
C GLU A 110 7.15 19.83 3.20
N GLU A 111 5.83 19.90 3.36
CA GLU A 111 5.14 20.98 4.05
C GLU A 111 4.98 20.71 5.55
N HIS A 112 4.80 19.44 5.94
CA HIS A 112 4.42 19.09 7.29
C HIS A 112 5.45 18.22 8.02
N VAL A 113 6.22 17.37 7.39
CA VAL A 113 7.17 16.50 8.13
C VAL A 113 8.55 17.14 8.20
N PHE A 114 9.15 17.42 7.06
CA PHE A 114 10.53 17.89 6.94
C PHE A 114 10.83 19.21 7.68
N PRO A 115 9.92 20.20 7.74
CA PRO A 115 10.18 21.42 8.50
C PRO A 115 10.37 21.19 10.00
N ARG A 116 9.73 20.17 10.58
CA ARG A 116 9.83 19.86 12.03
C ARG A 116 11.22 19.31 12.36
N PHE A 117 11.72 18.37 11.56
CA PHE A 117 13.09 17.86 11.67
C PHE A 117 14.15 18.97 11.51
N ARG A 118 13.97 19.85 10.51
CA ARG A 118 14.86 21.01 10.30
C ARG A 118 14.84 21.97 11.50
N LYS A 119 13.65 22.29 12.03
CA LYS A 119 13.49 23.16 13.20
C LYS A 119 14.16 22.56 14.45
N ALA A 120 14.07 21.25 14.61
CA ALA A 120 14.72 20.52 15.71
C ALA A 120 16.24 20.33 15.52
N GLY A 121 16.79 20.64 14.33
CA GLY A 121 18.19 20.39 14.02
C GLY A 121 18.55 18.90 13.95
N GLN A 122 17.57 18.04 13.69
CA GLN A 122 17.74 16.58 13.64
C GLN A 122 17.60 16.08 12.21
N MET A 123 18.41 15.08 11.83
CA MET A 123 18.33 14.38 10.54
C MET A 123 18.37 15.31 9.30
N THR A 124 18.97 16.50 9.43
CA THR A 124 18.93 17.55 8.39
C THR A 124 19.53 17.11 7.07
N ASP A 125 20.60 16.31 7.10
CA ASP A 125 21.26 15.82 5.89
C ASP A 125 20.42 14.80 5.13
N LEU A 126 19.69 13.94 5.87
CA LEU A 126 18.72 13.02 5.30
C LEU A 126 17.57 13.81 4.66
N VAL A 127 16.93 14.71 5.40
CA VAL A 127 15.85 15.58 4.90
C VAL A 127 16.27 16.36 3.65
N ASN A 128 17.47 16.93 3.65
CA ASN A 128 17.99 17.64 2.48
C ASN A 128 18.16 16.72 1.26
N THR A 129 18.48 15.45 1.48
CA THR A 129 18.61 14.45 0.43
C THR A 129 17.26 14.01 -0.09
N LEU A 130 16.29 13.73 0.79
CA LEU A 130 14.91 13.37 0.44
C LEU A 130 14.27 14.45 -0.42
N LEU A 131 14.41 15.73 -0.03
CA LEU A 131 13.93 16.87 -0.84
C LEU A 131 14.51 16.91 -2.26
N ARG A 132 15.81 16.66 -2.42
CA ARG A 132 16.43 16.59 -3.75
C ARG A 132 15.92 15.38 -4.53
N GLN A 133 15.62 14.28 -3.86
CA GLN A 133 15.06 13.08 -4.47
C GLN A 133 13.61 13.30 -4.93
N HIS A 134 12.75 14.00 -4.16
CA HIS A 134 11.41 14.39 -4.61
C HIS A 134 11.46 15.21 -5.91
N ASP A 135 12.35 16.22 -5.96
CA ASP A 135 12.56 17.04 -7.16
C ASP A 135 13.05 16.23 -8.36
N ALA A 136 13.93 15.25 -8.13
CA ALA A 136 14.41 14.35 -9.17
C ALA A 136 13.29 13.39 -9.63
N GLY A 137 12.52 12.87 -8.68
CA GLY A 137 11.38 11.98 -8.89
C GLY A 137 10.35 12.62 -9.81
N ARG A 138 9.92 13.84 -9.50
CA ARG A 138 9.02 14.64 -10.37
C ARG A 138 9.51 14.73 -11.81
N LYS A 139 10.80 15.01 -12.01
CA LYS A 139 11.39 15.11 -13.37
C LYS A 139 11.39 13.76 -14.10
N VAL A 140 11.69 12.67 -13.39
CA VAL A 140 11.67 11.33 -13.97
C VAL A 140 10.23 10.91 -14.31
N THR A 141 9.25 11.20 -13.44
CA THR A 141 7.82 10.96 -13.68
C THR A 141 7.35 11.64 -14.96
N GLU A 142 7.64 12.93 -15.13
CA GLU A 142 7.28 13.67 -16.34
C GLU A 142 7.93 13.09 -17.61
N ASN A 143 9.17 12.60 -17.50
CA ASN A 143 9.83 11.93 -18.61
C ASN A 143 9.16 10.59 -18.97
N ILE A 144 8.75 9.80 -17.98
CA ILE A 144 7.99 8.56 -18.19
C ILE A 144 6.65 8.88 -18.89
N LEU A 145 5.90 9.87 -18.40
CA LEU A 145 4.62 10.30 -19.00
C LEU A 145 4.77 10.73 -20.45
N LYS A 146 5.87 11.43 -20.79
CA LYS A 146 6.18 11.85 -22.15
C LYS A 146 6.47 10.67 -23.08
N LEU A 147 7.24 9.68 -22.61
CA LEU A 147 7.77 8.59 -23.43
C LEU A 147 6.84 7.37 -23.52
N ALA A 148 6.02 7.12 -22.50
CA ALA A 148 5.15 5.95 -22.44
C ALA A 148 4.20 5.80 -23.65
N PRO A 149 3.55 6.86 -24.18
CA PRO A 149 2.63 6.73 -25.31
C PRO A 149 3.28 6.22 -26.61
N SER A 150 4.55 6.52 -26.85
CA SER A 150 5.28 6.11 -28.06
C SER A 150 6.25 4.94 -27.83
N GLY A 151 6.42 4.47 -26.60
CA GLY A 151 7.38 3.40 -26.25
C GLY A 151 7.14 2.06 -26.97
N ARG A 152 5.93 1.78 -27.46
CA ARG A 152 5.67 0.59 -28.30
C ARG A 152 6.19 0.77 -29.73
N SER A 153 5.89 1.90 -30.37
CA SER A 153 6.15 2.14 -31.79
C SER A 153 7.52 2.74 -32.10
N ASN A 154 8.15 3.41 -31.13
CA ASN A 154 9.47 4.04 -31.28
C ASN A 154 10.51 3.36 -30.39
N ALA A 155 11.55 2.80 -31.00
CA ALA A 155 12.60 2.06 -30.31
C ALA A 155 13.50 2.95 -29.42
N ASP A 156 13.73 4.21 -29.81
CA ASP A 156 14.52 5.12 -29.00
C ASP A 156 13.72 5.59 -27.76
N ASP A 157 12.46 5.96 -27.96
CA ASP A 157 11.56 6.30 -26.85
C ASP A 157 11.42 5.12 -25.88
N ARG A 158 11.30 3.88 -26.38
CA ARG A 158 11.28 2.67 -25.55
C ARG A 158 12.52 2.54 -24.68
N LYS A 159 13.71 2.75 -25.27
CA LYS A 159 14.98 2.65 -24.55
C LYS A 159 15.07 3.71 -23.45
N GLN A 160 14.69 4.95 -23.76
CA GLN A 160 14.68 6.04 -22.79
C GLN A 160 13.65 5.79 -21.67
N LEU A 161 12.46 5.28 -22.01
CA LEU A 161 11.40 4.93 -21.08
C LEU A 161 11.86 3.85 -20.08
N VAL A 162 12.47 2.77 -20.58
CA VAL A 162 13.02 1.69 -19.73
C VAL A 162 14.08 2.26 -18.77
N SER A 163 14.99 3.08 -19.27
CA SER A 163 16.02 3.73 -18.44
C SER A 163 15.41 4.64 -17.36
N ALA A 164 14.37 5.40 -17.71
CA ALA A 164 13.66 6.27 -16.76
C ALA A 164 12.96 5.47 -15.65
N MET A 165 12.23 4.41 -16.01
CA MET A 165 11.60 3.51 -15.02
C MET A 165 12.64 2.85 -14.10
N GLN A 166 13.77 2.36 -14.65
CA GLN A 166 14.85 1.77 -13.84
C GLN A 166 15.46 2.79 -12.87
N SER A 167 15.69 4.02 -13.32
CA SER A 167 16.22 5.10 -12.49
C SER A 167 15.24 5.46 -11.37
N PHE A 168 13.95 5.52 -11.68
CA PHE A 168 12.88 5.75 -10.70
C PHE A 168 12.88 4.67 -9.61
N ILE A 169 12.85 3.40 -10.00
CA ILE A 169 12.89 2.25 -9.07
C ILE A 169 14.15 2.28 -8.20
N THR A 170 15.30 2.56 -8.81
CA THR A 170 16.60 2.58 -8.11
C THR A 170 16.65 3.67 -7.04
N MET A 171 15.98 4.81 -7.27
CA MET A 171 15.92 5.91 -6.31
C MET A 171 14.85 5.69 -5.23
N TYR A 172 13.63 5.33 -5.62
CA TYR A 172 12.49 5.33 -4.69
C TYR A 172 12.50 4.17 -3.69
N ARG A 173 13.07 3.01 -4.04
CA ARG A 173 13.20 1.90 -3.08
C ARG A 173 14.01 2.27 -1.83
N PRO A 174 15.26 2.76 -1.94
CA PRO A 174 15.99 3.19 -0.76
C PRO A 174 15.46 4.48 -0.16
N HIS A 175 14.72 5.31 -0.91
CA HIS A 175 14.09 6.53 -0.40
C HIS A 175 12.99 6.20 0.61
N ALA A 176 11.94 5.50 0.17
CA ALA A 176 10.82 5.08 1.02
C ALA A 176 11.29 4.23 2.20
N ALA A 177 12.24 3.30 1.96
CA ALA A 177 12.80 2.49 3.04
C ALA A 177 13.45 3.34 4.15
N ARG A 178 14.11 4.46 3.81
CA ARG A 178 14.76 5.33 4.81
C ARG A 178 13.77 6.21 5.54
N GLU A 179 12.72 6.65 4.86
CA GLU A 179 11.61 7.34 5.50
C GLU A 179 10.93 6.41 6.52
N ASP A 180 10.55 5.20 6.10
CA ASP A 180 9.85 4.21 6.92
C ASP A 180 10.65 3.74 8.15
N THR A 181 11.95 3.49 7.99
CA THR A 181 12.75 2.88 9.06
C THR A 181 13.51 3.89 9.92
N ASP A 182 13.87 5.04 9.35
CA ASP A 182 14.79 5.99 10.00
C ASP A 182 14.07 7.30 10.36
N LEU A 183 13.32 7.91 9.43
CA LEU A 183 12.72 9.24 9.62
C LEU A 183 11.38 9.19 10.36
N PHE A 184 10.37 8.49 9.84
CA PHE A 184 9.01 8.48 10.40
C PHE A 184 8.94 7.97 11.85
N PRO A 185 9.70 6.93 12.27
CA PRO A 185 9.72 6.50 13.66
C PRO A 185 10.22 7.58 14.61
N LYS A 186 10.97 8.57 14.09
CA LYS A 186 11.52 9.71 14.85
C LYS A 186 10.63 10.94 14.85
N LEU A 187 9.47 10.90 14.20
CA LEU A 187 8.57 12.06 14.16
C LEU A 187 8.15 12.53 15.56
N LYS A 188 7.81 11.58 16.47
CA LYS A 188 7.43 11.88 17.85
C LYS A 188 8.55 12.52 18.69
N ASP A 189 9.81 12.40 18.26
CA ASP A 189 10.95 13.02 18.95
C ASP A 189 11.06 14.53 18.61
N VAL A 190 10.41 14.99 17.53
CA VAL A 190 10.51 16.37 17.01
C VAL A 190 9.18 17.14 17.00
N VAL A 191 8.09 16.56 17.53
CA VAL A 191 6.78 17.21 17.67
C VAL A 191 6.19 17.01 19.05
N SER A 192 5.34 17.95 19.49
CA SER A 192 4.48 17.74 20.65
C SER A 192 3.31 16.79 20.35
N PRO A 193 2.69 16.16 21.36
CA PRO A 193 1.50 15.32 21.15
C PRO A 193 0.39 16.03 20.38
N ASN A 194 0.09 17.28 20.74
CA ASN A 194 -0.94 18.06 20.04
C ASN A 194 -0.59 18.34 18.57
N GLU A 195 0.70 18.59 18.26
CA GLU A 195 1.15 18.75 16.87
C GLU A 195 1.09 17.42 16.10
N TYR A 196 1.33 16.30 16.77
CA TYR A 196 1.25 14.97 16.18
C TYR A 196 -0.19 14.62 15.81
N ASP A 197 -1.14 14.85 16.72
CA ASP A 197 -2.56 14.58 16.48
C ASP A 197 -3.11 15.50 15.37
N ALA A 198 -2.77 16.79 15.42
CA ALA A 198 -3.19 17.74 14.38
C ALA A 198 -2.65 17.42 12.97
N MET A 199 -1.50 16.71 12.88
CA MET A 199 -0.99 16.26 11.57
C MET A 199 -1.88 15.21 10.92
N ALA A 200 -2.51 14.32 11.71
CA ALA A 200 -3.41 13.30 11.18
C ALA A 200 -4.64 13.96 10.53
N GLU A 201 -5.27 14.91 11.24
CA GLU A 201 -6.40 15.68 10.72
C GLU A 201 -6.04 16.47 9.44
N ASP A 202 -4.84 17.06 9.39
CA ASP A 202 -4.36 17.80 8.23
C ASP A 202 -4.13 16.88 7.00
N PHE A 203 -3.65 15.65 7.22
CA PHE A 203 -3.46 14.67 6.15
C PHE A 203 -4.79 14.17 5.62
N GLU A 204 -5.70 13.73 6.50
CA GLU A 204 -7.04 13.27 6.13
C GLU A 204 -7.80 14.34 5.34
N LYS A 205 -7.75 15.60 5.81
CA LYS A 205 -8.37 16.72 5.11
C LYS A 205 -7.79 16.94 3.72
N LYS A 206 -6.46 16.85 3.56
CA LYS A 206 -5.79 17.00 2.26
C LYS A 206 -6.16 15.84 1.34
N GLU A 207 -6.19 14.61 1.84
CA GLU A 207 -6.62 13.43 1.09
C GLU A 207 -8.04 13.64 0.55
N HIS A 208 -8.98 13.96 1.44
CA HIS A 208 -10.37 14.19 1.06
C HIS A 208 -10.53 15.32 0.04
N GLN A 209 -9.75 16.41 0.16
CA GLN A 209 -9.80 17.51 -0.80
C GLN A 209 -9.35 17.11 -2.21
N LEU A 210 -8.35 16.22 -2.31
CA LEU A 210 -7.75 15.84 -3.60
C LEU A 210 -8.43 14.61 -4.22
N PHE A 211 -8.90 13.67 -3.40
CA PHE A 211 -9.36 12.36 -3.85
C PHE A 211 -10.79 12.01 -3.38
N GLY A 212 -11.40 12.87 -2.56
CA GLY A 212 -12.72 12.66 -1.94
C GLY A 212 -12.65 11.65 -0.80
N ASP A 213 -13.82 11.26 -0.30
CA ASP A 213 -13.95 10.17 0.70
C ASP A 213 -13.26 8.89 0.22
N ASP A 214 -12.60 8.15 1.10
CA ASP A 214 -11.88 6.90 0.79
C ASP A 214 -10.81 7.07 -0.31
N GLY A 215 -10.04 8.16 -0.26
CA GLY A 215 -9.07 8.53 -1.29
C GLY A 215 -7.96 7.50 -1.44
N PHE A 216 -7.38 7.06 -0.32
CA PHE A 216 -6.40 5.99 -0.26
C PHE A 216 -6.95 4.69 -0.86
N GLU A 217 -8.12 4.23 -0.41
CA GLU A 217 -8.72 2.96 -0.83
C GLU A 217 -9.00 2.97 -2.34
N LYS A 218 -9.51 4.08 -2.88
CA LYS A 218 -9.70 4.26 -4.32
C LYS A 218 -8.39 4.16 -5.08
N MET A 219 -7.31 4.75 -4.56
CA MET A 219 -6.00 4.68 -5.21
C MET A 219 -5.43 3.26 -5.16
N ALA A 220 -5.50 2.59 -4.02
CA ALA A 220 -5.07 1.21 -3.85
C ALA A 220 -5.85 0.24 -4.77
N ALA A 221 -7.16 0.47 -4.94
CA ALA A 221 -8.01 -0.28 -5.86
C ALA A 221 -7.66 0.00 -7.33
N ARG A 222 -7.35 1.25 -7.68
CA ARG A 222 -6.88 1.62 -9.02
C ARG A 222 -5.57 0.91 -9.38
N VAL A 223 -4.60 0.85 -8.45
CA VAL A 223 -3.36 0.09 -8.65
C VAL A 223 -3.64 -1.41 -8.82
N ALA A 224 -4.56 -1.98 -8.02
CA ALA A 224 -4.94 -3.39 -8.15
C ALA A 224 -5.50 -3.73 -9.55
N GLN A 225 -6.28 -2.84 -10.14
CA GLN A 225 -6.79 -3.01 -11.49
C GLN A 225 -5.66 -2.99 -12.53
N LEU A 226 -4.67 -2.11 -12.37
CA LEU A 226 -3.50 -2.06 -13.25
C LEU A 226 -2.66 -3.33 -13.12
N GLU A 227 -2.46 -3.86 -11.91
CA GLU A 227 -1.77 -5.14 -11.69
C GLU A 227 -2.51 -6.30 -12.36
N GLN A 228 -3.84 -6.31 -12.31
CA GLN A 228 -4.65 -7.32 -12.98
C GLN A 228 -4.46 -7.26 -14.50
N GLN A 229 -4.52 -6.06 -15.09
CA GLN A 229 -4.34 -5.84 -16.53
C GLN A 229 -2.90 -6.14 -16.98
N MET A 230 -1.90 -5.84 -16.15
CA MET A 230 -0.50 -6.17 -16.40
C MET A 230 -0.20 -7.67 -16.24
N GLY A 231 -1.11 -8.42 -15.60
CA GLY A 231 -0.94 -9.83 -15.32
C GLY A 231 -0.01 -10.11 -14.14
N ILE A 232 0.06 -9.21 -13.17
CA ILE A 232 0.90 -9.34 -11.96
C ILE A 232 0.12 -9.34 -10.63
N HIS A 233 -1.21 -9.45 -10.66
CA HIS A 233 -2.06 -9.40 -9.45
C HIS A 233 -1.98 -10.64 -8.56
N ASP A 234 -1.62 -11.81 -9.09
CA ASP A 234 -1.54 -13.04 -8.30
C ASP A 234 -0.26 -13.05 -7.46
N LEU A 235 -0.40 -12.85 -6.15
CA LEU A 235 0.73 -12.84 -5.22
C LEU A 235 1.53 -14.15 -5.25
N SER A 236 0.90 -15.28 -5.55
CA SER A 236 1.56 -16.59 -5.53
C SER A 236 2.68 -16.70 -6.58
N GLN A 237 2.60 -15.93 -7.68
CA GLN A 237 3.62 -15.93 -8.73
C GLN A 237 5.00 -15.41 -8.26
N PHE A 238 5.05 -14.69 -7.14
CA PHE A 238 6.28 -14.16 -6.55
C PHE A 238 6.90 -15.13 -5.53
N THR A 239 6.27 -16.28 -5.27
CA THR A 239 6.80 -17.30 -4.36
C THR A 239 7.95 -18.04 -5.04
N PRO A 240 9.17 -18.04 -4.47
CA PRO A 240 10.27 -18.84 -5.00
C PRO A 240 9.92 -20.33 -4.98
N SER A 241 10.29 -21.04 -6.05
CA SER A 241 10.16 -22.50 -6.18
C SER A 241 11.23 -23.25 -5.39
#